data_AF-A0A0B7NB01-F1
#
_entry.id   AF-A0A0B7NB01-F1
#
_cell.length_a   1.000
_cell.length_b   1.000
_cell.length_c   1.000
_cell.angle_alpha   90.00
_cell.angle_beta   90.00
_cell.angle_gamma   90.00
#
_symmetry.space_group_name_H-M   'P 1'
#
loop_
_entity.id
_entity.type
_entity.pdbx_description
1 polymer ?
#
loop_
_entity_poly.entity_id
_entity_poly.type
_entity_poly.pdbx_seq_one_letter_code
_entity_poly.pdbx_strand_id
1 'polypeptide(L)'
;MSAKGPQQVPVGNLHCQRDTFCRQFTTECISCSDKPDKKGFYQVALVDTILFPEGGGQPCDTGYIDNVRVYNVQRQKLAHVHYTKEPVNVGPVSLRLDWDRRWDCMQQHSGQHLLSAVLEQEPYNLETVSWSLGEKRSFIELPTSTHNSKVASITPALLNEVEAIVNQLIVKNVPVITHSQEANGNDDDGETAPSRPDSLPKDYVGGGHIRTIEIQGLDKNPCCGTHVLALGQLQCLKLLSTESVRGGNTRVFFLFGQRVLDAFDASYQITRQLTHLLSGGQESFVESVQKIQQQSRDHMKRAKRYLEQLAQFTVNDIAKTLETQRFAVVYKEGEEDNADNLESLGMIANGIRDRQLLENNGKVVVLAAGGRKTGGPLIVAGSDNDIVQKVGKILTSVLSEVKGGGKGRWQGKAKNWDGIENLEKALHDEINSTHSFAGMLTVSDFISLIQHYYYSNQSHQHDVETMRLSHLTDQIKQNYPIHPMTTLYDAAVLMSTTRAHRIPLMDTNKEIVSVMTQLSIGVYGEAVTTATMQTPVIEIIALFAKLNISAVPIVDDEGTVYNMYDTIDVMSLVRSERYSDLDLPVGEALKSRPKVCASSTFQAFALAP
;
A
#
# COMPACT_ATOMS: atom_id res chain seq x y z
N MET A 1 -54.40 -69.80 5.41
CA MET A 1 -53.26 -69.07 4.81
C MET A 1 -53.42 -67.61 5.16
N SER A 2 -52.41 -66.93 5.69
CA SER A 2 -52.48 -65.47 5.85
C SER A 2 -52.21 -64.82 4.51
N ALA A 3 -53.06 -63.88 4.07
CA ALA A 3 -52.78 -63.09 2.89
C ALA A 3 -51.58 -62.18 3.20
N LYS A 4 -50.46 -62.38 2.49
CA LYS A 4 -49.39 -61.37 2.50
C LYS A 4 -49.98 -60.08 1.92
N GLY A 5 -49.80 -58.96 2.62
CA GLY A 5 -50.18 -57.65 2.11
C GLY A 5 -49.43 -57.29 0.82
N PRO A 6 -49.84 -56.23 0.12
CA PRO A 6 -49.22 -55.81 -1.13
C PRO A 6 -47.70 -55.59 -0.94
N GLN A 7 -46.90 -56.28 -1.76
CA GLN A 7 -45.44 -56.27 -1.69
C GLN A 7 -44.88 -55.28 -2.71
N GLN A 8 -43.80 -54.57 -2.34
CA GLN A 8 -43.12 -53.65 -3.26
C GLN A 8 -42.52 -54.41 -4.46
N VAL A 9 -42.68 -53.84 -5.65
CA VAL A 9 -41.91 -54.17 -6.85
C VAL A 9 -40.43 -53.86 -6.58
N PRO A 10 -39.50 -54.79 -6.88
CA PRO A 10 -38.09 -54.61 -6.58
C PRO A 10 -37.42 -53.60 -7.52
N VAL A 11 -36.44 -52.85 -6.98
CA VAL A 11 -35.53 -52.05 -7.80
C VAL A 11 -34.84 -52.95 -8.84
N GLY A 12 -34.92 -52.56 -10.11
CA GLY A 12 -34.60 -53.38 -11.28
C GLY A 12 -35.82 -53.63 -12.18
N ASN A 13 -37.04 -53.51 -11.64
CA ASN A 13 -38.28 -53.71 -12.40
C ASN A 13 -39.39 -52.69 -12.05
N LEU A 14 -39.03 -51.54 -11.46
CA LEU A 14 -39.99 -50.47 -11.13
C LEU A 14 -40.64 -49.87 -12.39
N HIS A 15 -41.80 -49.23 -12.24
CA HIS A 15 -42.48 -48.58 -13.37
C HIS A 15 -41.56 -47.58 -14.10
N CYS A 16 -40.84 -46.72 -13.37
CA CYS A 16 -39.85 -45.80 -13.97
C CYS A 16 -38.73 -46.47 -14.78
N GLN A 17 -38.52 -47.78 -14.59
CA GLN A 17 -37.53 -48.60 -15.30
C GLN A 17 -38.16 -49.40 -16.45
N ARG A 18 -39.45 -49.75 -16.36
CA ARG A 18 -40.21 -50.39 -17.45
C ARG A 18 -40.66 -49.38 -18.51
N ASP A 19 -41.05 -48.18 -18.09
CA ASP A 19 -41.33 -47.02 -18.94
C ASP A 19 -40.63 -45.78 -18.34
N THR A 20 -39.57 -45.32 -19.01
CA THR A 20 -38.78 -44.15 -18.59
C THR A 20 -39.44 -42.81 -18.94
N PHE A 21 -40.51 -42.82 -19.75
CA PHE A 21 -41.25 -41.66 -20.22
C PHE A 21 -42.58 -41.44 -19.47
N CYS A 22 -43.05 -42.44 -18.71
CA CYS A 22 -44.26 -42.36 -17.88
C CYS A 22 -44.18 -41.20 -16.87
N ARG A 23 -45.08 -40.21 -17.01
CA ARG A 23 -45.11 -38.98 -16.20
C ARG A 23 -46.14 -38.98 -15.08
N GLN A 24 -47.15 -39.84 -15.19
CA GLN A 24 -48.25 -39.99 -14.24
C GLN A 24 -48.63 -41.47 -14.12
N PHE A 25 -48.81 -41.97 -12.90
CA PHE A 25 -49.08 -43.39 -12.64
C PHE A 25 -49.83 -43.58 -11.33
N THR A 26 -50.89 -44.39 -11.34
CA THR A 26 -51.64 -44.74 -10.13
C THR A 26 -51.07 -46.01 -9.50
N THR A 27 -50.87 -45.98 -8.20
CA THR A 27 -50.26 -47.06 -7.40
C THR A 27 -50.95 -47.14 -6.03
N GLU A 28 -50.45 -47.97 -5.12
CA GLU A 28 -50.93 -48.06 -3.74
C GLU A 28 -49.79 -47.71 -2.77
N CYS A 29 -50.09 -46.82 -1.80
CA CYS A 29 -49.25 -46.55 -0.66
C CYS A 29 -49.47 -47.63 0.41
N ILE A 30 -48.43 -48.44 0.65
CA ILE A 30 -48.44 -49.55 1.61
C ILE A 30 -48.32 -49.00 3.03
N SER A 31 -47.45 -48.01 3.24
CA SER A 31 -47.23 -47.40 4.56
C SER A 31 -46.63 -46.00 4.46
N CYS A 32 -47.00 -45.17 5.43
CA CYS A 32 -46.33 -43.91 5.76
C CYS A 32 -45.95 -43.96 7.25
N SER A 33 -44.79 -43.41 7.63
CA SER A 33 -44.37 -43.34 9.03
C SER A 33 -45.26 -42.39 9.85
N ASP A 34 -45.66 -42.76 11.09
CA ASP A 34 -46.56 -41.93 11.92
C ASP A 34 -46.02 -40.52 12.22
N LYS A 35 -44.69 -40.38 12.19
CA LYS A 35 -43.94 -39.15 12.54
C LYS A 35 -42.78 -38.97 11.56
N PRO A 36 -42.32 -37.73 11.33
CA PRO A 36 -41.14 -37.46 10.53
C PRO A 36 -39.86 -37.87 11.27
N ASP A 37 -38.79 -38.07 10.50
CA ASP A 37 -37.45 -38.36 11.00
C ASP A 37 -36.75 -37.11 11.60
N LYS A 38 -35.49 -37.26 12.02
CA LYS A 38 -34.67 -36.16 12.57
C LYS A 38 -34.38 -35.02 11.59
N LYS A 39 -34.68 -35.18 10.29
CA LYS A 39 -34.53 -34.17 9.24
C LYS A 39 -35.88 -33.56 8.82
N GLY A 40 -36.99 -33.99 9.41
CA GLY A 40 -38.34 -33.52 9.09
C GLY A 40 -39.01 -34.26 7.94
N PHE A 41 -38.60 -35.49 7.62
CA PHE A 41 -39.20 -36.28 6.53
C PHE A 41 -39.98 -37.50 7.03
N TYR A 42 -41.20 -37.63 6.53
CA TYR A 42 -41.98 -38.87 6.54
C TYR A 42 -41.39 -39.86 5.53
N GLN A 43 -41.41 -41.16 5.84
CA GLN A 43 -41.00 -42.23 4.94
C GLN A 43 -42.23 -42.93 4.37
N VAL A 44 -42.30 -43.05 3.04
CA VAL A 44 -43.47 -43.58 2.33
C VAL A 44 -43.07 -44.73 1.40
N ALA A 45 -43.66 -45.90 1.61
CA ALA A 45 -43.48 -47.10 0.80
C ALA A 45 -44.69 -47.31 -0.13
N LEU A 46 -44.42 -47.48 -1.43
CA LEU A 46 -45.44 -47.70 -2.46
C LEU A 46 -45.27 -49.11 -3.06
N VAL A 47 -46.34 -49.67 -3.64
CA VAL A 47 -46.26 -50.95 -4.36
C VAL A 47 -45.32 -50.84 -5.56
N ASP A 48 -45.53 -49.84 -6.40
CA ASP A 48 -44.65 -49.54 -7.55
C ASP A 48 -44.57 -48.02 -7.74
N THR A 49 -43.53 -47.52 -8.40
CA THR A 49 -43.26 -46.09 -8.52
C THR A 49 -42.74 -45.66 -9.89
N ILE A 50 -43.15 -44.47 -10.32
CA ILE A 50 -42.54 -43.74 -11.45
C ILE A 50 -41.46 -42.75 -11.00
N LEU A 51 -41.13 -42.68 -9.71
CA LEU A 51 -40.05 -41.85 -9.18
C LEU A 51 -38.83 -42.73 -8.96
N PHE A 52 -37.77 -42.53 -9.75
CA PHE A 52 -36.56 -43.35 -9.69
C PHE A 52 -35.83 -43.16 -8.35
N PRO A 53 -35.57 -44.24 -7.58
CA PRO A 53 -34.69 -44.19 -6.43
C PRO A 53 -33.24 -43.95 -6.87
N GLU A 54 -32.42 -43.32 -6.04
CA GLU A 54 -30.97 -43.21 -6.31
C GLU A 54 -30.35 -44.59 -6.63
N GLY A 55 -29.57 -44.68 -7.70
CA GLY A 55 -29.09 -45.97 -8.19
C GLY A 55 -28.09 -45.87 -9.34
N GLY A 56 -27.02 -46.66 -9.26
CA GLY A 56 -26.02 -46.77 -10.31
C GLY A 56 -25.38 -45.45 -10.71
N GLY A 57 -25.17 -44.52 -9.77
CA GLY A 57 -24.59 -43.19 -10.02
C GLY A 57 -25.59 -42.12 -10.50
N GLN A 58 -26.80 -42.49 -10.93
CA GLN A 58 -27.84 -41.53 -11.29
C GLN A 58 -28.54 -40.96 -10.04
N PRO A 59 -28.75 -39.62 -9.97
CA PRO A 59 -29.56 -39.00 -8.92
C PRO A 59 -31.01 -39.50 -8.91
N CYS A 60 -31.62 -39.48 -7.73
CA CYS A 60 -33.05 -39.77 -7.56
C CYS A 60 -33.95 -38.74 -8.27
N ASP A 61 -35.15 -39.16 -8.66
CA ASP A 61 -36.20 -38.23 -9.09
C ASP A 61 -36.80 -37.47 -7.91
N THR A 62 -37.51 -36.39 -8.25
CA THR A 62 -38.50 -35.77 -7.38
C THR A 62 -39.86 -35.85 -8.06
N GLY A 63 -40.93 -35.60 -7.30
CA GLY A 63 -42.29 -35.68 -7.85
C GLY A 63 -43.32 -35.31 -6.80
N TYR A 64 -44.53 -35.83 -6.97
CA TYR A 64 -45.63 -35.71 -6.02
C TYR A 64 -46.31 -37.06 -5.85
N ILE A 65 -46.77 -37.34 -4.63
CA ILE A 65 -47.76 -38.39 -4.32
C ILE A 65 -49.05 -37.64 -3.98
N ASP A 66 -50.05 -37.76 -4.85
CA ASP A 66 -51.19 -36.85 -4.96
C ASP A 66 -50.75 -35.37 -4.98
N ASN A 67 -50.95 -34.66 -3.88
CA ASN A 67 -50.55 -33.26 -3.70
C ASN A 67 -49.25 -33.10 -2.89
N VAL A 68 -48.74 -34.15 -2.24
CA VAL A 68 -47.59 -34.10 -1.34
C VAL A 68 -46.28 -34.16 -2.13
N ARG A 69 -45.38 -33.18 -1.93
CA ARG A 69 -44.07 -33.10 -2.59
C ARG A 69 -43.11 -34.19 -2.08
N VAL A 70 -42.62 -35.02 -3.00
CA VAL A 70 -41.49 -35.94 -2.76
C VAL A 70 -40.18 -35.20 -3.02
N TYR A 71 -39.30 -35.19 -2.02
CA TYR A 71 -38.02 -34.48 -2.06
C TYR A 71 -36.81 -35.39 -2.34
N ASN A 72 -36.93 -36.68 -2.04
CA ASN A 72 -35.88 -37.68 -2.24
C ASN A 72 -36.54 -39.07 -2.38
N VAL A 73 -35.91 -39.98 -3.13
CA VAL A 73 -36.28 -41.39 -3.22
C VAL A 73 -35.02 -42.23 -3.11
N GLN A 74 -34.96 -43.14 -2.14
CA GLN A 74 -33.76 -43.93 -1.85
C GLN A 74 -34.01 -45.43 -2.01
N ARG A 75 -32.96 -46.15 -2.43
CA ARG A 75 -32.94 -47.61 -2.48
C ARG A 75 -32.56 -48.18 -1.11
N GLN A 76 -33.41 -49.04 -0.55
CA GLN A 76 -33.09 -49.83 0.65
C GLN A 76 -33.06 -51.32 0.28
N LYS A 77 -31.88 -51.85 -0.10
CA LYS A 77 -31.71 -53.16 -0.74
C LYS A 77 -32.47 -53.25 -2.07
N LEU A 78 -33.57 -54.01 -2.12
CA LEU A 78 -34.50 -54.09 -3.25
C LEU A 78 -35.74 -53.19 -3.08
N ALA A 79 -35.98 -52.64 -1.87
CA ALA A 79 -37.08 -51.75 -1.58
C ALA A 79 -36.78 -50.30 -2.02
N HIS A 80 -37.84 -49.52 -2.23
CA HIS A 80 -37.78 -48.13 -2.65
C HIS A 80 -38.60 -47.25 -1.68
N VAL A 81 -37.98 -46.21 -1.12
CA VAL A 81 -38.57 -45.38 -0.04
C VAL A 81 -38.55 -43.91 -0.44
N HIS A 82 -39.71 -43.26 -0.39
CA HIS A 82 -39.88 -41.86 -0.73
C HIS A 82 -39.88 -41.01 0.54
N TYR A 83 -39.32 -39.80 0.45
CA TYR A 83 -39.24 -38.86 1.57
C TYR A 83 -40.08 -37.61 1.28
N THR A 84 -41.10 -37.40 2.12
CA THR A 84 -42.06 -36.27 2.04
C THR A 84 -42.03 -35.44 3.31
N LYS A 85 -42.44 -34.16 3.26
CA LYS A 85 -42.54 -33.31 4.47
C LYS A 85 -43.91 -33.37 5.16
N GLU A 86 -44.88 -33.96 4.48
CA GLU A 86 -46.25 -34.18 4.96
C GLU A 86 -46.56 -35.68 4.86
N PRO A 87 -47.46 -36.22 5.71
CA PRO A 87 -47.86 -37.63 5.64
C PRO A 87 -48.65 -37.92 4.37
N VAL A 88 -48.56 -39.18 3.90
CA VAL A 88 -49.32 -39.70 2.77
C VAL A 88 -50.31 -40.74 3.28
N ASN A 89 -51.53 -40.74 2.74
CA ASN A 89 -52.57 -41.71 3.11
C ASN A 89 -52.22 -43.11 2.56
N VAL A 90 -52.43 -44.14 3.38
CA VAL A 90 -52.34 -45.55 2.96
C VAL A 90 -53.54 -45.91 2.07
N GLY A 91 -53.30 -46.69 1.02
CA GLY A 91 -54.28 -47.01 -0.03
C GLY A 91 -53.92 -46.40 -1.40
N PRO A 92 -54.88 -46.32 -2.34
CA PRO A 92 -54.61 -45.85 -3.70
C PRO A 92 -54.16 -44.38 -3.76
N VAL A 93 -53.07 -44.11 -4.50
CA VAL A 93 -52.48 -42.78 -4.68
C VAL A 93 -52.04 -42.56 -6.14
N SER A 94 -52.06 -41.30 -6.60
CA SER A 94 -51.62 -40.90 -7.93
C SER A 94 -50.24 -40.25 -7.90
N LEU A 95 -49.30 -40.75 -8.70
CA LEU A 95 -47.96 -40.19 -8.82
C LEU A 95 -47.86 -39.19 -9.97
N ARG A 96 -47.11 -38.11 -9.76
CA ARG A 96 -46.75 -37.14 -10.80
C ARG A 96 -45.27 -36.82 -10.74
N LEU A 97 -44.56 -37.11 -11.82
CA LEU A 97 -43.11 -36.95 -11.94
C LEU A 97 -42.71 -35.47 -12.19
N ASP A 98 -41.57 -35.07 -11.65
CA ASP A 98 -40.85 -33.84 -12.03
C ASP A 98 -40.14 -34.09 -13.37
N TRP A 99 -40.83 -33.81 -14.47
CA TRP A 99 -40.39 -34.25 -15.81
C TRP A 99 -39.07 -33.62 -16.24
N ASP A 100 -38.87 -32.33 -15.97
CA ASP A 100 -37.68 -31.62 -16.45
C ASP A 100 -36.42 -32.14 -15.75
N ARG A 101 -36.52 -32.47 -14.45
CA ARG A 101 -35.48 -33.20 -13.72
C ARG A 101 -35.22 -34.60 -14.30
N ARG A 102 -36.27 -35.40 -14.53
CA ARG A 102 -36.13 -36.74 -15.13
C ARG A 102 -35.42 -36.67 -16.48
N TRP A 103 -35.86 -35.75 -17.33
CA TRP A 103 -35.36 -35.58 -18.69
C TRP A 103 -33.87 -35.23 -18.69
N ASP A 104 -33.46 -34.25 -17.87
CA ASP A 104 -32.06 -33.93 -17.68
C ASP A 104 -31.25 -35.15 -17.18
N CYS A 105 -31.73 -35.86 -16.16
CA CYS A 105 -31.06 -37.06 -15.66
C CYS A 105 -30.92 -38.16 -16.73
N MET A 106 -31.95 -38.39 -17.55
CA MET A 106 -31.89 -39.32 -18.69
C MET A 106 -30.87 -38.87 -19.75
N GLN A 107 -30.81 -37.56 -20.04
CA GLN A 107 -29.85 -37.00 -20.99
C GLN A 107 -28.41 -37.12 -20.48
N GLN A 108 -28.11 -36.66 -19.26
CA GLN A 108 -26.75 -36.73 -18.73
C GLN A 108 -26.27 -38.18 -18.52
N HIS A 109 -27.15 -39.09 -18.07
CA HIS A 109 -26.79 -40.49 -17.85
C HIS A 109 -26.57 -41.23 -19.17
N SER A 110 -27.51 -41.17 -20.12
CA SER A 110 -27.35 -41.87 -21.41
C SER A 110 -26.21 -41.27 -22.25
N GLY A 111 -25.95 -39.96 -22.07
CA GLY A 111 -24.79 -39.30 -22.62
C GLY A 111 -23.46 -39.75 -22.00
N GLN A 112 -23.42 -40.08 -20.70
CA GLN A 112 -22.24 -40.70 -20.08
C GLN A 112 -21.91 -42.04 -20.73
N HIS A 113 -22.91 -42.94 -20.88
CA HIS A 113 -22.70 -44.23 -21.56
C HIS A 113 -22.18 -44.03 -22.99
N LEU A 114 -22.75 -43.08 -23.75
CA LEU A 114 -22.28 -42.75 -25.10
C LEU A 114 -20.83 -42.22 -25.12
N LEU A 115 -20.46 -41.35 -24.19
CA LEU A 115 -19.12 -40.77 -24.13
C LEU A 115 -18.06 -41.82 -23.72
N SER A 116 -18.37 -42.64 -22.72
CA SER A 116 -17.54 -43.78 -22.31
C SER A 116 -17.38 -44.78 -23.46
N ALA A 117 -18.48 -45.19 -24.11
CA ALA A 117 -18.47 -46.12 -25.24
C ALA A 117 -17.60 -45.67 -26.43
N VAL A 118 -17.51 -44.37 -26.70
CA VAL A 118 -16.61 -43.84 -27.74
C VAL A 118 -15.15 -43.82 -27.28
N LEU A 119 -14.88 -43.52 -26.00
CA LEU A 119 -13.53 -43.45 -25.45
C LEU A 119 -12.90 -44.81 -25.14
N GLU A 120 -13.70 -45.81 -24.81
CA GLU A 120 -13.27 -47.18 -24.52
C GLU A 120 -12.90 -47.99 -25.78
N GLN A 121 -13.33 -47.54 -26.96
CA GLN A 121 -13.00 -48.18 -28.24
C GLN A 121 -11.63 -47.76 -28.80
N GLU A 122 -11.09 -48.59 -29.70
CA GLU A 122 -9.96 -48.23 -30.57
C GLU A 122 -10.34 -47.02 -31.45
N PRO A 123 -9.46 -46.01 -31.61
CA PRO A 123 -8.04 -46.02 -31.29
C PRO A 123 -7.67 -45.53 -29.87
N TYR A 124 -8.66 -45.17 -29.04
CA TYR A 124 -8.42 -44.46 -27.79
C TYR A 124 -8.12 -45.39 -26.61
N ASN A 125 -8.91 -46.44 -26.40
CA ASN A 125 -8.76 -47.41 -25.31
C ASN A 125 -8.64 -46.75 -23.91
N LEU A 126 -9.49 -45.75 -23.63
CA LEU A 126 -9.51 -44.94 -22.40
C LEU A 126 -10.69 -45.33 -21.51
N GLU A 127 -10.50 -46.40 -20.72
CA GLU A 127 -11.48 -46.93 -19.77
C GLU A 127 -11.95 -45.91 -18.73
N THR A 128 -13.27 -45.81 -18.49
CA THR A 128 -13.85 -44.89 -17.49
C THR A 128 -13.61 -45.40 -16.07
N VAL A 129 -12.67 -44.78 -15.34
CA VAL A 129 -12.31 -45.17 -13.96
C VAL A 129 -13.42 -44.83 -12.96
N SER A 130 -14.05 -43.67 -13.12
CA SER A 130 -15.23 -43.27 -12.35
C SER A 130 -15.98 -42.14 -13.05
N TRP A 131 -17.17 -41.78 -12.57
CA TRP A 131 -17.95 -40.67 -13.12
C TRP A 131 -18.90 -40.08 -12.08
N SER A 132 -19.47 -38.91 -12.38
CA SER A 132 -20.50 -38.27 -11.55
C SER A 132 -21.47 -37.44 -12.39
N LEU A 133 -22.77 -37.58 -12.11
CA LEU A 133 -23.84 -36.81 -12.73
C LEU A 133 -24.28 -35.68 -11.78
N GLY A 134 -23.44 -34.65 -11.70
CA GLY A 134 -23.68 -33.49 -10.83
C GLY A 134 -24.82 -32.60 -11.31
N GLU A 135 -25.38 -31.79 -10.41
CA GLU A 135 -26.52 -30.90 -10.67
C GLU A 135 -26.28 -29.90 -11.82
N LYS A 136 -25.09 -29.32 -11.91
CA LYS A 136 -24.76 -28.29 -12.92
C LYS A 136 -23.86 -28.80 -14.05
N ARG A 137 -22.98 -29.74 -13.75
CA ARG A 137 -22.03 -30.36 -14.68
C ARG A 137 -21.82 -31.81 -14.29
N SER A 138 -21.61 -32.66 -15.28
CA SER A 138 -21.21 -34.05 -15.09
C SER A 138 -19.73 -34.21 -15.41
N PHE A 139 -19.10 -35.29 -14.95
CA PHE A 139 -17.75 -35.66 -15.39
C PHE A 139 -17.58 -37.17 -15.53
N ILE A 140 -16.68 -37.56 -16.42
CA ILE A 140 -16.00 -38.87 -16.38
C ILE A 140 -14.55 -38.66 -15.94
N GLU A 141 -13.97 -39.63 -15.27
CA GLU A 141 -12.56 -39.65 -14.87
C GLU A 141 -11.82 -40.72 -15.68
N LEU A 142 -10.83 -40.29 -16.45
CA LEU A 142 -10.04 -41.10 -17.37
C LEU A 142 -8.62 -41.31 -16.82
N PRO A 143 -7.99 -42.46 -17.11
CA PRO A 143 -6.60 -42.70 -16.78
C PRO A 143 -5.70 -41.85 -17.69
N THR A 144 -4.61 -41.33 -17.15
CA THR A 144 -3.62 -40.55 -17.92
C THR A 144 -2.51 -41.43 -18.54
N SER A 145 -2.53 -42.73 -18.23
CA SER A 145 -1.79 -43.77 -18.93
C SER A 145 -2.48 -45.11 -18.69
N THR A 146 -2.78 -45.87 -19.74
CA THR A 146 -3.09 -47.31 -19.66
C THR A 146 -2.04 -48.06 -20.48
N HIS A 147 -1.80 -49.34 -20.15
CA HIS A 147 -0.81 -50.15 -20.88
C HIS A 147 -1.18 -50.39 -22.36
N ASN A 148 -2.43 -50.13 -22.77
CA ASN A 148 -2.96 -50.42 -24.10
C ASN A 148 -3.49 -49.18 -24.87
N SER A 149 -3.46 -47.98 -24.28
CA SER A 149 -3.89 -46.74 -24.96
C SER A 149 -2.77 -46.14 -25.80
N LYS A 150 -3.13 -45.66 -27.00
CA LYS A 150 -2.27 -44.86 -27.87
C LYS A 150 -2.28 -43.37 -27.50
N VAL A 151 -3.12 -42.96 -26.53
CA VAL A 151 -3.29 -41.57 -26.11
C VAL A 151 -2.26 -41.22 -25.02
N ALA A 152 -1.24 -40.47 -25.40
CA ALA A 152 -0.20 -40.02 -24.46
C ALA A 152 -0.65 -38.95 -23.46
N SER A 153 -1.76 -38.23 -23.75
CA SER A 153 -2.40 -37.28 -22.82
C SER A 153 -3.78 -36.84 -23.33
N ILE A 154 -4.66 -36.42 -22.41
CA ILE A 154 -5.98 -35.85 -22.74
C ILE A 154 -5.79 -34.40 -23.21
N THR A 155 -5.71 -34.18 -24.53
CA THR A 155 -5.48 -32.86 -25.14
C THR A 155 -6.77 -32.21 -25.62
N PRO A 156 -6.83 -30.86 -25.76
CA PRO A 156 -7.97 -30.18 -26.38
C PRO A 156 -8.29 -30.66 -27.81
N ALA A 157 -7.28 -31.12 -28.57
CA ALA A 157 -7.49 -31.69 -29.90
C ALA A 157 -8.28 -33.00 -29.83
N LEU A 158 -7.87 -33.92 -28.96
CA LEU A 158 -8.59 -35.19 -28.71
C LEU A 158 -10.03 -34.93 -28.24
N LEU A 159 -10.23 -33.97 -27.32
CA LEU A 159 -11.57 -33.65 -26.83
C LEU A 159 -12.48 -33.10 -27.94
N ASN A 160 -11.96 -32.25 -28.83
CA ASN A 160 -12.72 -31.77 -30.00
C ASN A 160 -13.05 -32.90 -30.99
N GLU A 161 -12.14 -33.86 -31.19
CA GLU A 161 -12.34 -35.04 -32.04
C GLU A 161 -13.44 -35.96 -31.48
N VAL A 162 -13.35 -36.32 -30.20
CA VAL A 162 -14.33 -37.15 -29.49
C VAL A 162 -15.70 -36.44 -29.41
N GLU A 163 -15.73 -35.14 -29.15
CA GLU A 163 -16.97 -34.34 -29.18
C GLU A 163 -17.63 -34.37 -30.56
N ALA A 164 -16.86 -34.29 -31.64
CA ALA A 164 -17.38 -34.38 -33.00
C ALA A 164 -17.94 -35.78 -33.31
N ILE A 165 -17.26 -36.86 -32.89
CA ILE A 165 -17.72 -38.25 -33.08
C ILE A 165 -19.01 -38.52 -32.30
N VAL A 166 -19.05 -38.12 -31.02
CA VAL A 166 -20.25 -38.28 -30.18
C VAL A 166 -21.43 -37.50 -30.77
N ASN A 167 -21.24 -36.25 -31.20
CA ASN A 167 -22.31 -35.47 -31.84
C ASN A 167 -22.75 -36.08 -33.19
N GLN A 168 -21.87 -36.72 -33.96
CA GLN A 168 -22.28 -37.49 -35.15
C GLN A 168 -23.13 -38.71 -34.81
N LEU A 169 -22.87 -39.41 -33.69
CA LEU A 169 -23.69 -40.52 -33.23
C LEU A 169 -25.07 -40.05 -32.72
N ILE A 170 -25.14 -38.88 -32.08
CA ILE A 170 -26.40 -38.19 -31.75
C ILE A 170 -27.21 -37.89 -33.01
N VAL A 171 -26.59 -37.29 -34.04
CA VAL A 171 -27.26 -36.97 -35.32
C VAL A 171 -27.71 -38.22 -36.08
N LYS A 172 -26.97 -39.34 -36.00
CA LYS A 172 -27.40 -40.65 -36.51
C LYS A 172 -28.60 -41.24 -35.76
N ASN A 173 -28.95 -40.70 -34.59
CA ASN A 173 -30.06 -41.12 -33.75
C ASN A 173 -30.08 -42.64 -33.46
N VAL A 174 -28.92 -43.20 -33.12
CA VAL A 174 -28.76 -44.65 -32.85
C VAL A 174 -29.71 -45.08 -31.72
N PRO A 175 -30.45 -46.20 -31.84
CA PRO A 175 -31.33 -46.70 -30.79
C PRO A 175 -30.60 -47.01 -29.48
N VAL A 176 -31.29 -46.76 -28.37
CA VAL A 176 -30.85 -47.07 -27.01
C VAL A 176 -31.88 -48.04 -26.42
N ILE A 177 -31.45 -49.29 -26.22
CA ILE A 177 -32.32 -50.44 -25.93
C ILE A 177 -32.02 -50.90 -24.50
N THR A 178 -33.03 -51.04 -23.65
CA THR A 178 -32.83 -51.66 -22.32
C THR A 178 -33.33 -53.10 -22.32
N HIS A 179 -32.44 -54.01 -21.93
CA HIS A 179 -32.75 -55.42 -21.67
C HIS A 179 -32.97 -55.61 -20.17
N SER A 180 -33.88 -56.51 -19.78
CA SER A 180 -34.18 -56.82 -18.38
C SER A 180 -34.44 -58.32 -18.23
N GLN A 181 -33.78 -58.97 -17.27
CA GLN A 181 -33.88 -60.40 -16.98
C GLN A 181 -33.99 -60.63 -15.47
N GLU A 182 -34.67 -61.69 -15.03
CA GLU A 182 -34.68 -62.06 -13.62
C GLU A 182 -33.33 -62.64 -13.18
N ALA A 183 -32.86 -62.26 -11.99
CA ALA A 183 -31.67 -62.84 -11.39
C ALA A 183 -32.03 -64.21 -10.78
N ASN A 184 -31.78 -65.28 -11.54
CA ASN A 184 -31.96 -66.67 -11.08
C ASN A 184 -31.18 -66.89 -9.76
N GLY A 185 -31.82 -67.55 -8.80
CA GLY A 185 -31.37 -67.58 -7.40
C GLY A 185 -30.31 -68.63 -7.04
N ASN A 186 -29.77 -69.37 -8.01
CA ASN A 186 -28.82 -70.46 -7.80
C ASN A 186 -27.50 -70.17 -8.54
N ASP A 187 -26.39 -70.17 -7.82
CA ASP A 187 -25.02 -70.13 -8.38
C ASP A 187 -24.51 -71.56 -8.77
N ASP A 188 -25.41 -72.52 -9.05
CA ASP A 188 -25.13 -73.98 -9.10
C ASP A 188 -25.84 -74.72 -10.26
N ASP A 189 -26.24 -74.02 -11.33
CA ASP A 189 -26.75 -74.62 -12.58
C ASP A 189 -25.82 -74.24 -13.76
N GLY A 190 -25.37 -75.24 -14.51
CA GLY A 190 -24.11 -75.17 -15.29
C GLY A 190 -24.10 -74.36 -16.59
N GLU A 191 -22.94 -73.70 -16.82
CA GLU A 191 -22.35 -73.20 -18.10
C GLU A 191 -23.21 -72.37 -19.08
N THR A 192 -24.47 -72.06 -18.76
CA THR A 192 -25.38 -71.34 -19.68
C THR A 192 -26.12 -70.15 -19.06
N ALA A 193 -26.03 -69.95 -17.74
CA ALA A 193 -26.51 -68.74 -17.09
C ALA A 193 -25.46 -67.60 -17.18
N PRO A 194 -25.86 -66.35 -17.49
CA PRO A 194 -24.92 -65.22 -17.50
C PRO A 194 -24.52 -64.86 -16.06
N SER A 195 -23.23 -64.98 -15.75
CA SER A 195 -22.66 -64.65 -14.45
C SER A 195 -23.01 -63.24 -13.99
N ARG A 196 -23.32 -63.07 -12.70
CA ARG A 196 -23.60 -61.77 -12.07
C ARG A 196 -22.44 -60.78 -12.33
N PRO A 197 -22.67 -59.61 -12.95
CA PRO A 197 -21.63 -58.60 -13.14
C PRO A 197 -21.13 -58.03 -11.81
N ASP A 198 -19.81 -57.88 -11.66
CA ASP A 198 -19.16 -57.28 -10.47
C ASP A 198 -19.61 -55.83 -10.18
N SER A 199 -20.13 -55.14 -11.19
CA SER A 199 -20.70 -53.78 -11.07
C SER A 199 -22.04 -53.74 -10.31
N LEU A 200 -22.71 -54.87 -10.08
CA LEU A 200 -23.94 -54.92 -9.28
C LEU A 200 -23.64 -54.92 -7.77
N PRO A 201 -24.15 -53.95 -6.99
CA PRO A 201 -23.94 -53.88 -5.54
C PRO A 201 -24.17 -55.21 -4.81
N LYS A 202 -23.30 -55.54 -3.85
CA LYS A 202 -23.32 -56.86 -3.19
C LYS A 202 -24.63 -57.21 -2.48
N ASP A 203 -25.39 -56.19 -2.04
CA ASP A 203 -26.71 -56.33 -1.41
C ASP A 203 -27.86 -56.67 -2.40
N TYR A 204 -27.58 -56.70 -3.70
CA TYR A 204 -28.53 -57.07 -4.75
C TYR A 204 -28.64 -58.60 -4.90
N VAL A 205 -29.39 -59.24 -3.98
CA VAL A 205 -29.52 -60.71 -3.87
C VAL A 205 -30.98 -61.11 -3.66
N GLY A 206 -31.41 -62.21 -4.30
CA GLY A 206 -32.70 -62.87 -4.05
C GLY A 206 -33.90 -62.21 -4.73
N GLY A 207 -34.01 -62.36 -6.06
CA GLY A 207 -35.17 -61.87 -6.83
C GLY A 207 -35.08 -60.41 -7.30
N GLY A 208 -33.87 -59.91 -7.56
CA GLY A 208 -33.67 -58.70 -8.36
C GLY A 208 -33.81 -58.98 -9.86
N HIS A 209 -33.85 -57.93 -10.68
CA HIS A 209 -33.77 -58.04 -12.14
C HIS A 209 -32.48 -57.40 -12.65
N ILE A 210 -31.66 -58.16 -13.38
CA ILE A 210 -30.47 -57.65 -14.05
C ILE A 210 -30.94 -56.83 -15.25
N ARG A 211 -30.59 -55.54 -15.25
CA ARG A 211 -30.83 -54.62 -16.37
C ARG A 211 -29.53 -54.29 -17.09
N THR A 212 -29.59 -54.26 -18.42
CA THR A 212 -28.46 -53.95 -19.29
C THR A 212 -28.89 -52.94 -20.33
N ILE A 213 -28.20 -51.80 -20.39
CA ILE A 213 -28.40 -50.79 -21.43
C ILE A 213 -27.54 -51.16 -22.65
N GLU A 214 -28.08 -50.98 -23.85
CA GLU A 214 -27.38 -51.22 -25.11
C GLU A 214 -27.53 -49.98 -26.00
N ILE A 215 -26.41 -49.36 -26.37
CA ILE A 215 -26.36 -48.38 -27.46
C ILE A 215 -26.11 -49.19 -28.72
N GLN A 216 -27.12 -49.31 -29.59
CA GLN A 216 -27.19 -50.37 -30.59
C GLN A 216 -25.96 -50.40 -31.52
N GLY A 217 -25.20 -51.50 -31.48
CA GLY A 217 -24.00 -51.68 -32.28
C GLY A 217 -22.76 -50.87 -31.83
N LEU A 218 -22.80 -50.26 -30.64
CA LEU A 218 -21.69 -49.52 -30.05
C LEU A 218 -21.26 -50.08 -28.68
N ASP A 219 -22.20 -50.24 -27.74
CA ASP A 219 -21.90 -50.63 -26.35
C ASP A 219 -23.07 -51.39 -25.69
N LYS A 220 -22.76 -52.21 -24.68
CA LYS A 220 -23.73 -52.97 -23.90
C LYS A 220 -23.30 -53.18 -22.44
N ASN A 221 -23.76 -52.30 -21.54
CA ASN A 221 -23.32 -52.24 -20.15
C ASN A 221 -24.44 -52.55 -19.13
N PRO A 222 -24.16 -53.23 -17.99
CA PRO A 222 -25.13 -53.41 -16.91
C PRO A 222 -25.52 -52.05 -16.29
N CYS A 223 -26.79 -51.66 -16.37
CA CYS A 223 -27.26 -50.40 -15.81
C CYS A 223 -28.73 -50.44 -15.36
N CYS A 224 -28.99 -49.94 -14.16
CA CYS A 224 -30.34 -49.84 -13.59
C CYS A 224 -31.02 -48.48 -13.82
N GLY A 225 -30.37 -47.53 -14.51
CA GLY A 225 -30.84 -46.16 -14.68
C GLY A 225 -32.07 -45.99 -15.59
N THR A 226 -32.50 -44.74 -15.71
CA THR A 226 -33.51 -44.31 -16.69
C THR A 226 -32.82 -43.70 -17.90
N HIS A 227 -33.08 -44.24 -19.10
CA HIS A 227 -32.41 -43.85 -20.32
C HIS A 227 -33.36 -43.30 -21.39
N VAL A 228 -32.79 -42.52 -22.32
CA VAL A 228 -33.42 -42.13 -23.58
C VAL A 228 -33.65 -43.37 -24.48
N LEU A 229 -34.51 -43.26 -25.49
CA LEU A 229 -34.79 -44.35 -26.44
C LEU A 229 -33.88 -44.33 -27.69
N ALA A 230 -33.26 -43.19 -27.98
CA ALA A 230 -32.31 -43.04 -29.08
C ALA A 230 -31.40 -41.81 -28.86
N LEU A 231 -30.18 -41.84 -29.40
CA LEU A 231 -29.16 -40.82 -29.11
C LEU A 231 -29.54 -39.39 -29.54
N GLY A 232 -30.42 -39.20 -30.52
CA GLY A 232 -30.88 -37.87 -30.93
C GLY A 232 -31.64 -37.12 -29.83
N GLN A 233 -32.19 -37.84 -28.85
CA GLN A 233 -32.81 -37.26 -27.65
C GLN A 233 -31.79 -36.59 -26.71
N LEU A 234 -30.48 -36.81 -26.90
CA LEU A 234 -29.41 -36.07 -26.23
C LEU A 234 -29.21 -34.65 -26.79
N GLN A 235 -29.76 -34.34 -27.96
CA GLN A 235 -29.65 -33.09 -28.72
C GLN A 235 -28.23 -32.74 -29.18
N CYS A 236 -27.28 -32.59 -28.26
CA CYS A 236 -25.84 -32.39 -28.51
C CYS A 236 -25.00 -32.70 -27.24
N LEU A 237 -23.70 -32.91 -27.43
CA LEU A 237 -22.67 -32.92 -26.39
C LEU A 237 -21.86 -31.63 -26.44
N LYS A 238 -21.51 -31.09 -25.27
CA LYS A 238 -20.34 -30.21 -25.10
C LYS A 238 -19.41 -30.70 -23.98
N LEU A 239 -18.16 -30.98 -24.34
CA LEU A 239 -17.04 -31.16 -23.43
C LEU A 239 -16.50 -29.78 -23.01
N LEU A 240 -16.13 -29.68 -21.73
CA LEU A 240 -15.73 -28.45 -21.05
C LEU A 240 -14.24 -28.51 -20.66
N SER A 241 -13.89 -27.88 -19.53
CA SER A 241 -12.56 -27.97 -18.91
C SER A 241 -12.22 -29.39 -18.45
N THR A 242 -10.93 -29.67 -18.31
CA THR A 242 -10.41 -30.83 -17.60
C THR A 242 -9.84 -30.45 -16.23
N GLU A 243 -9.78 -31.41 -15.31
CA GLU A 243 -9.10 -31.27 -14.01
C GLU A 243 -8.20 -32.49 -13.75
N SER A 244 -6.95 -32.25 -13.33
CA SER A 244 -6.04 -33.33 -12.92
C SER A 244 -6.36 -33.82 -11.51
N VAL A 245 -6.37 -35.14 -11.32
CA VAL A 245 -6.73 -35.82 -10.07
C VAL A 245 -5.51 -36.49 -9.44
N ARG A 246 -5.49 -36.56 -8.11
CA ARG A 246 -4.44 -37.27 -7.35
C ARG A 246 -4.43 -38.75 -7.75
N GLY A 247 -3.27 -39.23 -8.22
CA GLY A 247 -3.11 -40.56 -8.83
C GLY A 247 -2.74 -40.47 -10.31
N GLY A 248 -2.93 -39.31 -10.94
CA GLY A 248 -2.54 -39.03 -12.32
C GLY A 248 -3.73 -38.80 -13.25
N ASN A 249 -4.88 -39.42 -12.95
CA ASN A 249 -6.11 -39.37 -13.73
C ASN A 249 -6.56 -37.94 -14.12
N THR A 250 -7.34 -37.85 -15.20
CA THR A 250 -7.92 -36.59 -15.69
C THR A 250 -9.44 -36.68 -15.69
N ARG A 251 -10.12 -35.73 -15.03
CA ARG A 251 -11.57 -35.54 -15.19
C ARG A 251 -11.86 -34.75 -16.44
N VAL A 252 -12.79 -35.23 -17.24
CA VAL A 252 -13.37 -34.52 -18.39
C VAL A 252 -14.79 -34.14 -18.02
N PHE A 253 -15.05 -32.83 -17.89
CA PHE A 253 -16.39 -32.33 -17.60
C PHE A 253 -17.21 -32.24 -18.89
N PHE A 254 -18.48 -32.64 -18.82
CA PHE A 254 -19.38 -32.70 -19.97
C PHE A 254 -20.78 -32.21 -19.63
N LEU A 255 -21.50 -31.81 -20.68
CA LEU A 255 -22.92 -31.47 -20.69
C LEU A 255 -23.59 -32.10 -21.92
N PHE A 256 -24.79 -32.64 -21.74
CA PHE A 256 -25.70 -33.01 -22.82
C PHE A 256 -26.99 -32.19 -22.76
N GLY A 257 -27.69 -32.11 -23.89
CA GLY A 257 -29.07 -31.65 -23.94
C GLY A 257 -29.27 -30.19 -23.54
N GLN A 258 -30.33 -29.92 -22.77
CA GLN A 258 -30.72 -28.56 -22.39
C GLN A 258 -29.59 -27.78 -21.70
N ARG A 259 -28.77 -28.45 -20.88
CA ARG A 259 -27.63 -27.81 -20.20
C ARG A 259 -26.61 -27.19 -21.16
N VAL A 260 -26.46 -27.73 -22.38
CA VAL A 260 -25.59 -27.15 -23.43
C VAL A 260 -26.19 -25.84 -23.96
N LEU A 261 -27.51 -25.81 -24.14
CA LEU A 261 -28.24 -24.62 -24.61
C LEU A 261 -28.23 -23.52 -23.54
N ASP A 262 -28.42 -23.88 -22.27
CA ASP A 262 -28.35 -22.94 -21.13
C ASP A 262 -26.94 -22.35 -20.99
N ALA A 263 -25.90 -23.18 -21.13
CA ALA A 263 -24.50 -22.73 -21.11
C ALA A 263 -24.15 -21.86 -22.33
N PHE A 264 -24.74 -22.14 -23.49
CA PHE A 264 -24.58 -21.31 -24.69
C PHE A 264 -25.24 -19.93 -24.51
N ASP A 265 -26.50 -19.86 -24.06
CA ASP A 265 -27.16 -18.57 -23.84
C ASP A 265 -26.43 -17.73 -22.78
N ALA A 266 -26.04 -18.33 -21.65
CA ALA A 266 -25.25 -17.63 -20.63
C ALA A 266 -23.94 -17.04 -21.19
N SER A 267 -23.22 -17.79 -22.05
CA SER A 267 -22.03 -17.32 -22.75
C SER A 267 -22.34 -16.23 -23.80
N TYR A 268 -23.47 -16.34 -24.48
CA TYR A 268 -23.93 -15.38 -25.49
C TYR A 268 -24.37 -14.05 -24.87
N GLN A 269 -25.07 -14.06 -23.73
CA GLN A 269 -25.42 -12.81 -23.03
C GLN A 269 -24.17 -12.10 -22.48
N ILE A 270 -23.15 -12.83 -22.01
CA ILE A 270 -21.84 -12.25 -21.65
C ILE A 270 -21.17 -11.64 -22.88
N THR A 271 -21.16 -12.36 -24.01
CA THR A 271 -20.63 -11.85 -25.29
C THR A 271 -21.32 -10.55 -25.71
N ARG A 272 -22.65 -10.48 -25.63
CA ARG A 272 -23.41 -9.25 -25.93
C ARG A 272 -23.07 -8.09 -25.00
N GLN A 273 -22.90 -8.34 -23.70
CA GLN A 273 -22.47 -7.31 -22.75
C GLN A 273 -21.07 -6.78 -23.11
N LEU A 274 -20.15 -7.67 -23.49
CA LEU A 274 -18.80 -7.29 -23.94
C LEU A 274 -18.83 -6.49 -25.25
N THR A 275 -19.71 -6.79 -26.20
CA THR A 275 -19.89 -5.96 -27.43
C THR A 275 -20.24 -4.51 -27.09
N HIS A 276 -21.10 -4.28 -26.10
CA HIS A 276 -21.43 -2.92 -25.65
C HIS A 276 -20.27 -2.27 -24.86
N LEU A 277 -19.64 -3.00 -23.93
CA LEU A 277 -18.56 -2.48 -23.09
C LEU A 277 -17.27 -2.17 -23.86
N LEU A 278 -16.94 -2.96 -24.88
CA LEU A 278 -15.73 -2.82 -25.70
C LEU A 278 -16.00 -2.06 -27.01
N SER A 279 -17.27 -1.77 -27.33
CA SER A 279 -17.71 -1.06 -28.55
C SER A 279 -17.16 -1.70 -29.85
N GLY A 280 -17.21 -3.02 -29.93
CA GLY A 280 -16.67 -3.81 -31.04
C GLY A 280 -17.26 -5.22 -31.13
N GLY A 281 -16.93 -5.96 -32.19
CA GLY A 281 -17.34 -7.36 -32.37
C GLY A 281 -16.50 -8.33 -31.53
N GLN A 282 -16.97 -9.58 -31.43
CA GLN A 282 -16.34 -10.61 -30.59
C GLN A 282 -14.89 -10.89 -31.02
N GLU A 283 -14.63 -10.80 -32.32
CA GLU A 283 -13.31 -10.94 -32.94
C GLU A 283 -12.29 -9.90 -32.44
N SER A 284 -12.73 -8.68 -32.08
CA SER A 284 -11.84 -7.63 -31.58
C SER A 284 -11.70 -7.60 -30.06
N PHE A 285 -12.41 -8.46 -29.30
CA PHE A 285 -12.41 -8.40 -27.83
C PHE A 285 -11.02 -8.55 -27.21
N VAL A 286 -10.22 -9.52 -27.69
CA VAL A 286 -8.88 -9.80 -27.14
C VAL A 286 -7.95 -8.61 -27.36
N GLU A 287 -7.92 -8.07 -28.58
CA GLU A 287 -7.14 -6.88 -28.91
C GLU A 287 -7.60 -5.66 -28.09
N SER A 288 -8.92 -5.47 -27.96
CA SER A 288 -9.50 -4.34 -27.23
C SER A 288 -9.12 -4.38 -25.75
N VAL A 289 -9.17 -5.55 -25.11
CA VAL A 289 -8.74 -5.74 -23.72
C VAL A 289 -7.23 -5.54 -23.58
N GLN A 290 -6.41 -6.07 -24.49
CA GLN A 290 -4.96 -5.85 -24.49
C GLN A 290 -4.60 -4.36 -24.65
N LYS A 291 -5.31 -3.64 -25.51
CA LYS A 291 -5.18 -2.20 -25.75
C LYS A 291 -5.57 -1.38 -24.53
N ILE A 292 -6.68 -1.71 -23.86
CA ILE A 292 -7.09 -1.07 -22.59
C ILE A 292 -6.05 -1.31 -21.50
N GLN A 293 -5.53 -2.54 -21.35
CA GLN A 293 -4.46 -2.84 -20.40
C GLN A 293 -3.17 -2.07 -20.70
N GLN A 294 -2.79 -1.94 -21.98
CA GLN A 294 -1.61 -1.19 -22.38
C GLN A 294 -1.79 0.32 -22.14
N GLN A 295 -2.94 0.87 -22.51
CA GLN A 295 -3.29 2.25 -22.20
C GLN A 295 -3.24 2.51 -20.70
N SER A 296 -3.79 1.63 -19.85
CA SER A 296 -3.72 1.75 -18.39
C SER A 296 -2.27 1.83 -17.88
N ARG A 297 -1.38 0.94 -18.35
CA ARG A 297 0.05 1.00 -18.03
C ARG A 297 0.71 2.32 -18.46
N ASP A 298 0.36 2.84 -19.63
CA ASP A 298 0.95 4.08 -20.15
C ASP A 298 0.28 5.36 -19.61
N HIS A 299 -0.94 5.28 -19.08
CA HIS A 299 -1.55 6.31 -18.23
C HIS A 299 -0.83 6.40 -16.88
N MET A 300 -0.60 5.26 -16.22
CA MET A 300 0.14 5.19 -14.95
C MET A 300 1.57 5.76 -15.07
N LYS A 301 2.31 5.39 -16.13
CA LYS A 301 3.64 5.99 -16.42
C LYS A 301 3.59 7.51 -16.65
N ARG A 302 2.54 8.02 -17.30
CA ARG A 302 2.36 9.47 -17.51
C ARG A 302 2.02 10.19 -16.21
N ALA A 303 1.12 9.62 -15.39
CA ALA A 303 0.79 10.15 -14.07
C ALA A 303 2.03 10.28 -13.18
N LYS A 304 2.85 9.23 -13.10
CA LYS A 304 4.14 9.27 -12.37
C LYS A 304 5.06 10.39 -12.87
N ARG A 305 5.23 10.53 -14.20
CA ARG A 305 6.05 11.61 -14.78
C ARG A 305 5.52 13.01 -14.45
N TYR A 306 4.21 13.20 -14.40
CA TYR A 306 3.62 14.47 -13.98
C TYR A 306 3.78 14.72 -12.48
N LEU A 307 3.68 13.68 -11.62
CA LEU A 307 4.00 13.77 -10.20
C LEU A 307 5.47 14.15 -9.96
N GLU A 308 6.41 13.58 -10.73
CA GLU A 308 7.84 13.93 -10.70
C GLU A 308 8.06 15.41 -11.07
N GLN A 309 7.39 15.91 -12.11
CA GLN A 309 7.44 17.32 -12.51
C GLN A 309 6.85 18.25 -11.44
N LEU A 310 5.67 17.92 -10.90
CA LEU A 310 5.02 18.69 -9.83
C LEU A 310 5.86 18.68 -8.53
N ALA A 311 6.50 17.56 -8.20
CA ALA A 311 7.47 17.48 -7.12
C ALA A 311 8.66 18.42 -7.38
N GLN A 312 9.20 18.46 -8.61
CA GLN A 312 10.31 19.34 -8.95
C GLN A 312 9.93 20.84 -8.86
N PHE A 313 8.72 21.24 -9.24
CA PHE A 313 8.22 22.60 -8.98
C PHE A 313 8.14 22.87 -7.47
N THR A 314 7.55 21.95 -6.70
CA THR A 314 7.48 22.07 -5.23
C THR A 314 8.87 22.27 -4.60
N VAL A 315 9.88 21.53 -5.06
CA VAL A 315 11.28 21.65 -4.61
C VAL A 315 11.90 23.00 -4.99
N ASN A 316 11.54 23.60 -6.13
CA ASN A 316 12.01 24.94 -6.48
C ASN A 316 11.46 26.01 -5.52
N ASP A 317 10.19 25.89 -5.11
CA ASP A 317 9.56 26.88 -4.23
C ASP A 317 10.02 26.70 -2.78
N ILE A 318 10.22 25.46 -2.31
CA ILE A 318 10.91 25.17 -1.04
C ILE A 318 12.32 25.79 -1.03
N ALA A 319 13.08 25.70 -2.13
CA ALA A 319 14.42 26.29 -2.21
C ALA A 319 14.39 27.81 -1.98
N LYS A 320 13.48 28.54 -2.65
CA LYS A 320 13.28 30.00 -2.46
C LYS A 320 12.89 30.35 -1.02
N THR A 321 11.99 29.57 -0.40
CA THR A 321 11.62 29.79 1.01
C THR A 321 12.85 29.64 1.91
N LEU A 322 13.68 28.62 1.66
CA LEU A 322 14.91 28.36 2.41
C LEU A 322 16.07 29.32 2.08
N GLU A 323 15.94 30.24 1.11
CA GLU A 323 16.89 31.36 0.93
C GLU A 323 16.68 32.45 1.99
N THR A 324 15.45 32.58 2.53
CA THR A 324 15.08 33.63 3.50
C THR A 324 14.67 33.09 4.88
N GLN A 325 14.35 31.80 5.00
CA GLN A 325 13.87 31.16 6.22
C GLN A 325 14.68 29.93 6.61
N ARG A 326 14.68 29.58 7.89
CA ARG A 326 15.25 28.31 8.40
C ARG A 326 14.33 27.11 8.21
N PHE A 327 13.06 27.31 7.87
CA PHE A 327 12.14 26.20 7.62
C PHE A 327 11.23 26.45 6.42
N ALA A 328 10.59 25.39 5.95
CA ALA A 328 9.44 25.46 5.05
C ALA A 328 8.42 24.37 5.41
N VAL A 329 7.13 24.69 5.30
CA VAL A 329 6.04 23.70 5.42
C VAL A 329 5.38 23.58 4.05
N VAL A 330 5.08 22.36 3.63
CA VAL A 330 4.26 22.08 2.45
C VAL A 330 3.18 21.09 2.82
N TYR A 331 1.94 21.59 2.91
CA TYR A 331 0.75 20.76 2.99
C TYR A 331 0.09 20.66 1.61
N LYS A 332 -0.08 19.43 1.09
CA LYS A 332 -0.84 19.14 -0.13
C LYS A 332 -2.20 18.56 0.24
N GLU A 333 -3.19 19.43 0.34
CA GLU A 333 -4.59 19.02 0.44
C GLU A 333 -5.00 18.21 -0.79
N GLY A 334 -5.70 17.10 -0.57
CA GLY A 334 -6.07 16.12 -1.59
C GLY A 334 -7.17 15.19 -1.07
N GLU A 335 -7.49 14.14 -1.81
CA GLU A 335 -8.50 13.16 -1.41
C GLU A 335 -7.93 12.16 -0.38
N GLU A 336 -8.59 11.00 -0.19
CA GLU A 336 -8.24 10.01 0.84
C GLU A 336 -6.81 9.45 0.73
N ASP A 337 -6.40 8.72 1.78
CA ASP A 337 -5.06 8.17 2.02
C ASP A 337 -4.63 7.14 0.96
N ASN A 338 -4.30 7.65 -0.23
CA ASN A 338 -3.80 6.92 -1.37
C ASN A 338 -2.26 6.88 -1.37
N ALA A 339 -1.68 5.81 -1.93
CA ALA A 339 -0.23 5.62 -2.06
C ALA A 339 0.46 6.78 -2.80
N ASP A 340 -0.23 7.41 -3.76
CA ASP A 340 0.25 8.59 -4.51
C ASP A 340 0.65 9.76 -3.59
N ASN A 341 -0.01 9.92 -2.43
CA ASN A 341 0.35 10.95 -1.45
C ASN A 341 1.75 10.69 -0.88
N LEU A 342 2.03 9.47 -0.39
CA LEU A 342 3.33 9.11 0.16
C LEU A 342 4.42 9.10 -0.92
N GLU A 343 4.09 8.66 -2.15
CA GLU A 343 5.02 8.73 -3.27
C GLU A 343 5.38 10.18 -3.64
N SER A 344 4.41 11.10 -3.69
CA SER A 344 4.68 12.51 -3.98
C SER A 344 5.54 13.18 -2.90
N LEU A 345 5.26 12.95 -1.61
CA LEU A 345 6.13 13.42 -0.52
C LEU A 345 7.52 12.78 -0.59
N GLY A 346 7.60 11.52 -1.01
CA GLY A 346 8.84 10.80 -1.27
C GLY A 346 9.69 11.44 -2.38
N MET A 347 9.07 11.80 -3.51
CA MET A 347 9.72 12.50 -4.62
C MET A 347 10.24 13.88 -4.20
N ILE A 348 9.44 14.66 -3.47
CA ILE A 348 9.84 16.00 -2.97
C ILE A 348 11.02 15.87 -1.99
N ALA A 349 10.93 14.96 -1.02
CA ALA A 349 11.99 14.72 -0.04
C ALA A 349 13.31 14.27 -0.68
N ASN A 350 13.24 13.47 -1.76
CA ASN A 350 14.41 13.10 -2.54
C ASN A 350 14.97 14.32 -3.29
N GLY A 351 14.14 15.10 -3.99
CA GLY A 351 14.59 16.31 -4.70
C GLY A 351 15.19 17.41 -3.80
N ILE A 352 14.76 17.50 -2.53
CA ILE A 352 15.38 18.35 -1.50
C ILE A 352 16.81 17.87 -1.18
N ARG A 353 16.98 16.56 -0.94
CA ARG A 353 18.27 15.92 -0.66
C ARG A 353 19.22 16.02 -1.85
N ASP A 354 18.72 15.72 -3.05
CA ASP A 354 19.50 15.65 -4.29
C ASP A 354 19.95 17.05 -4.78
N ARG A 355 19.38 18.12 -4.21
CA ARG A 355 19.84 19.51 -4.33
C ARG A 355 20.54 20.06 -3.06
N GLN A 356 20.79 19.22 -2.06
CA GLN A 356 21.53 19.58 -0.84
C GLN A 356 20.95 20.79 -0.05
N LEU A 357 19.64 21.08 -0.19
CA LEU A 357 19.02 22.33 0.29
C LEU A 357 19.06 22.54 1.82
N LEU A 358 19.43 21.50 2.57
CA LEU A 358 19.42 21.45 4.03
C LEU A 358 20.82 21.39 4.66
N GLU A 359 21.90 21.37 3.88
CA GLU A 359 23.24 21.18 4.44
C GLU A 359 23.70 22.38 5.31
N ASN A 360 24.28 22.07 6.48
CA ASN A 360 25.05 22.95 7.36
C ASN A 360 24.42 24.30 7.76
N ASN A 361 23.09 24.41 7.83
CA ASN A 361 22.41 25.70 8.10
C ASN A 361 21.29 25.66 9.15
N GLY A 362 21.11 24.56 9.90
CA GLY A 362 20.00 24.44 10.86
C GLY A 362 18.63 24.53 10.18
N LYS A 363 18.49 23.88 9.01
CA LYS A 363 17.32 23.98 8.13
C LYS A 363 16.43 22.76 8.23
N VAL A 364 15.12 22.94 8.13
CA VAL A 364 14.14 21.85 8.23
C VAL A 364 12.91 22.05 7.35
N VAL A 365 12.43 20.98 6.72
CA VAL A 365 11.24 20.99 5.87
C VAL A 365 10.25 19.95 6.38
N VAL A 366 9.00 20.36 6.56
CA VAL A 366 7.86 19.48 6.81
C VAL A 366 7.06 19.34 5.52
N LEU A 367 6.80 18.10 5.11
CA LEU A 367 5.98 17.75 3.96
C LEU A 367 4.80 16.91 4.44
N ALA A 368 3.56 17.30 4.13
CA ALA A 368 2.33 16.61 4.52
C ALA A 368 1.35 16.51 3.33
N ALA A 369 0.53 15.47 3.26
CA ALA A 369 -0.48 15.31 2.20
C ALA A 369 -1.73 14.55 2.65
N GLY A 370 -2.85 14.81 1.96
CA GLY A 370 -4.14 14.12 2.14
C GLY A 370 -5.24 15.01 2.72
N GLY A 371 -6.49 14.55 2.68
CA GLY A 371 -7.67 15.34 3.04
C GLY A 371 -7.76 15.70 4.52
N ARG A 372 -8.25 16.92 4.83
CA ARG A 372 -8.28 17.48 6.20
C ARG A 372 -8.88 16.56 7.26
N LYS A 373 -10.00 15.89 6.95
CA LYS A 373 -10.71 15.00 7.89
C LYS A 373 -10.20 13.56 7.92
N THR A 374 -9.41 13.16 6.92
CA THR A 374 -8.95 11.78 6.68
C THR A 374 -7.46 11.61 6.97
N GLY A 375 -6.74 12.72 7.11
CA GLY A 375 -5.32 12.76 7.44
C GLY A 375 -4.48 12.31 6.25
N GLY A 376 -3.40 11.58 6.54
CA GLY A 376 -2.47 11.09 5.53
C GLY A 376 -1.01 11.14 5.99
N PRO A 377 -0.06 10.88 5.09
CA PRO A 377 1.37 10.81 5.41
C PRO A 377 1.99 12.20 5.68
N LEU A 378 3.03 12.22 6.52
CA LEU A 378 4.00 13.32 6.58
C LEU A 378 5.45 12.85 6.70
N ILE A 379 6.37 13.73 6.29
CA ILE A 379 7.82 13.54 6.30
C ILE A 379 8.47 14.82 6.82
N VAL A 380 9.44 14.67 7.74
CA VAL A 380 10.36 15.75 8.12
C VAL A 380 11.76 15.41 7.61
N ALA A 381 12.37 16.35 6.91
CA ALA A 381 13.79 16.31 6.53
C ALA A 381 14.49 17.55 7.10
N GLY A 382 15.67 17.41 7.69
CA GLY A 382 16.42 18.52 8.26
C GLY A 382 17.93 18.36 8.09
N SER A 383 18.68 19.38 8.48
CA SER A 383 20.15 19.42 8.45
C SER A 383 20.82 18.33 9.27
N ASP A 384 20.18 17.91 10.35
CA ASP A 384 20.74 17.08 11.42
C ASP A 384 19.64 16.30 12.15
N ASN A 385 20.04 15.42 13.07
CA ASN A 385 19.07 14.62 13.84
C ASN A 385 18.26 15.45 14.82
N ASP A 386 18.83 16.49 15.41
CA ASP A 386 18.28 17.13 16.60
C ASP A 386 17.19 18.14 16.24
N ILE A 387 17.36 18.89 15.14
CA ILE A 387 16.28 19.69 14.55
C ILE A 387 15.12 18.80 14.08
N VAL A 388 15.41 17.61 13.52
CA VAL A 388 14.39 16.65 13.08
C VAL A 388 13.63 16.06 14.28
N GLN A 389 14.29 15.76 15.41
CA GLN A 389 13.58 15.38 16.64
C GLN A 389 12.81 16.55 17.26
N LYS A 390 13.35 17.79 17.21
CA LYS A 390 12.68 18.99 17.73
C LYS A 390 11.37 19.24 16.98
N VAL A 391 11.42 19.25 15.64
CA VAL A 391 10.24 19.39 14.78
C VAL A 391 9.29 18.20 14.92
N GLY A 392 9.79 16.97 15.06
CA GLY A 392 8.97 15.80 15.37
C GLY A 392 8.14 15.96 16.64
N LYS A 393 8.69 16.59 17.70
CA LYS A 393 7.95 16.91 18.93
C LYS A 393 6.90 18.00 18.72
N ILE A 394 7.25 19.09 18.03
CA ILE A 394 6.31 20.19 17.69
C ILE A 394 5.12 19.65 16.90
N LEU A 395 5.36 18.76 15.93
CA LEU A 395 4.28 18.11 15.16
C LEU A 395 3.33 17.34 16.06
N THR A 396 3.84 16.58 17.04
CA THR A 396 3.01 15.83 18.00
C THR A 396 2.32 16.68 19.08
N SER A 397 2.65 17.97 19.22
CA SER A 397 1.94 18.90 20.11
C SER A 397 0.96 19.83 19.38
N VAL A 398 1.19 20.11 18.09
CA VAL A 398 0.32 20.96 17.26
C VAL A 398 -0.78 20.17 16.56
N LEU A 399 -0.47 18.97 16.04
CA LEU A 399 -1.39 18.17 15.24
C LEU A 399 -2.00 17.02 16.05
N SER A 400 -3.31 16.83 15.94
CA SER A 400 -3.99 15.79 16.70
C SER A 400 -3.70 14.37 16.19
N GLU A 401 -3.52 13.43 17.13
CA GLU A 401 -3.35 11.98 16.90
C GLU A 401 -2.25 11.55 15.91
N VAL A 402 -1.24 12.40 15.65
CA VAL A 402 -0.08 12.06 14.79
C VAL A 402 0.75 10.91 15.39
N LYS A 403 1.12 9.95 14.54
CA LYS A 403 2.05 8.85 14.88
C LYS A 403 3.17 8.77 13.86
N GLY A 404 4.42 8.74 14.34
CA GLY A 404 5.60 8.61 13.48
C GLY A 404 6.91 8.60 14.26
N GLY A 405 8.02 8.56 13.53
CA GLY A 405 9.37 8.50 14.08
C GLY A 405 10.45 8.39 13.00
N GLY A 406 11.70 8.36 13.42
CA GLY A 406 12.86 8.15 12.54
C GLY A 406 14.13 8.81 13.07
N LYS A 407 15.26 8.52 12.43
CA LYS A 407 16.56 9.19 12.62
C LYS A 407 17.01 9.73 11.25
N GLY A 408 17.53 10.96 11.19
CA GLY A 408 17.85 11.71 9.97
C GLY A 408 16.64 12.14 9.12
N ARG A 409 15.62 11.29 8.99
CA ARG A 409 14.34 11.57 8.33
C ARG A 409 13.21 11.00 9.19
N TRP A 410 12.35 11.86 9.70
CA TRP A 410 11.17 11.46 10.47
C TRP A 410 10.03 11.19 9.48
N GLN A 411 9.28 10.11 9.67
CA GLN A 411 8.11 9.78 8.87
C GLN A 411 6.96 9.37 9.77
N GLY A 412 5.74 9.74 9.38
CA GLY A 412 4.55 9.44 10.15
C GLY A 412 3.26 9.63 9.37
N LYS A 413 2.15 9.51 10.08
CA LYS A 413 0.81 9.66 9.57
C LYS A 413 -0.07 10.41 10.57
N ALA A 414 -0.85 11.36 10.07
CA ALA A 414 -1.90 12.02 10.83
C ALA A 414 -3.26 11.35 10.52
N LYS A 415 -4.21 11.40 11.47
CA LYS A 415 -5.60 10.97 11.25
C LYS A 415 -6.50 12.08 10.67
N ASN A 416 -6.12 13.32 10.91
CA ASN A 416 -6.71 14.54 10.38
C ASN A 416 -5.57 15.57 10.24
N TRP A 417 -5.87 16.73 9.68
CA TRP A 417 -4.95 17.88 9.62
C TRP A 417 -5.46 19.05 10.46
N ASP A 418 -6.19 18.75 11.54
CA ASP A 418 -6.68 19.78 12.46
C ASP A 418 -5.46 20.41 13.18
N GLY A 419 -5.33 21.74 13.07
CA GLY A 419 -4.17 22.48 13.58
C GLY A 419 -3.06 22.73 12.56
N ILE A 420 -3.15 22.26 11.30
CA ILE A 420 -2.07 22.40 10.30
C ILE A 420 -1.71 23.86 10.00
N GLU A 421 -2.71 24.76 9.99
CA GLU A 421 -2.54 26.21 9.88
C GLU A 421 -1.75 26.85 11.05
N ASN A 422 -1.65 26.18 12.20
CA ASN A 422 -0.86 26.66 13.34
C ASN A 422 0.60 26.18 13.31
N LEU A 423 0.93 25.21 12.44
CA LEU A 423 2.26 24.58 12.41
C LEU A 423 3.37 25.55 12.01
N GLU A 424 3.15 26.39 10.99
CA GLU A 424 4.16 27.39 10.58
C GLU A 424 4.47 28.38 11.70
N LYS A 425 3.46 28.80 12.46
CA LYS A 425 3.66 29.66 13.62
C LYS A 425 4.43 28.94 14.73
N ALA A 426 4.03 27.72 15.09
CA ALA A 426 4.73 26.96 16.14
C ALA A 426 6.19 26.66 15.78
N LEU A 427 6.47 26.41 14.49
CA LEU A 427 7.85 26.30 13.97
C LEU A 427 8.58 27.64 14.02
N HIS A 428 7.94 28.76 13.65
CA HIS A 428 8.55 30.08 13.76
C HIS A 428 8.92 30.41 15.21
N ASP A 429 7.98 30.26 16.14
CA ASP A 429 8.17 30.53 17.56
C ASP A 429 9.28 29.65 18.14
N GLU A 430 9.32 28.34 17.85
CA GLU A 430 10.28 27.40 18.44
C GLU A 430 11.63 27.28 17.70
N ILE A 431 11.75 27.71 16.44
CA ILE A 431 13.02 27.75 15.69
C ILE A 431 13.70 29.13 15.81
N ASN A 432 12.93 30.21 15.99
CA ASN A 432 13.47 31.56 16.11
C ASN A 432 13.58 32.06 17.58
N SER A 433 12.91 31.46 18.57
CA SER A 433 13.05 31.87 19.99
C SER A 433 14.45 31.68 20.59
N THR A 434 15.39 31.03 19.88
CA THR A 434 16.82 31.04 20.23
C THR A 434 17.49 32.39 19.92
N HIS A 435 16.93 33.49 20.42
CA HIS A 435 17.54 34.82 20.44
C HIS A 435 18.10 35.12 21.84
N SER A 436 19.28 34.57 22.14
CA SER A 436 20.07 34.99 23.30
C SER A 436 20.77 36.31 23.00
N PHE A 437 20.30 37.40 23.62
CA PHE A 437 20.87 38.74 23.55
C PHE A 437 22.36 38.76 23.96
N ALA A 438 23.17 39.56 23.26
CA ALA A 438 24.60 39.75 23.49
C ALA A 438 25.06 41.13 22.94
N GLY A 439 25.96 41.83 23.66
CA GLY A 439 26.49 43.16 23.32
C GLY A 439 28.02 43.28 23.37
N MET A 440 28.57 44.19 22.56
CA MET A 440 30.02 44.33 22.33
C MET A 440 30.74 45.17 23.40
N LEU A 441 32.04 44.88 23.61
CA LEU A 441 32.99 45.81 24.24
C LEU A 441 33.79 46.56 23.16
N THR A 442 33.94 47.87 23.32
CA THR A 442 34.57 48.79 22.36
C THR A 442 35.58 49.73 23.03
N VAL A 443 36.39 50.46 22.24
CA VAL A 443 37.30 51.48 22.80
C VAL A 443 36.53 52.61 23.50
N SER A 444 35.28 52.89 23.10
CA SER A 444 34.39 53.84 23.80
C SER A 444 34.00 53.37 25.21
N ASP A 445 33.94 52.05 25.44
CA ASP A 445 33.67 51.48 26.76
C ASP A 445 34.91 51.56 27.67
N PHE A 446 36.11 51.33 27.12
CA PHE A 446 37.38 51.61 27.82
C PHE A 446 37.50 53.10 28.18
N ILE A 447 37.15 54.00 27.26
CA ILE A 447 37.12 55.45 27.51
C ILE A 447 36.12 55.80 28.63
N SER A 448 34.93 55.19 28.62
CA SER A 448 33.90 55.40 29.63
C SER A 448 34.32 54.85 31.00
N LEU A 449 35.03 53.71 31.05
CA LEU A 449 35.66 53.18 32.25
C LEU A 449 36.74 54.11 32.80
N ILE A 450 37.65 54.61 31.95
CA ILE A 450 38.70 55.57 32.33
C ILE A 450 38.07 56.83 32.94
N GLN A 451 37.05 57.41 32.28
CA GLN A 451 36.32 58.56 32.80
C GLN A 451 35.62 58.25 34.14
N HIS A 452 34.95 57.10 34.25
CA HIS A 452 34.25 56.69 35.47
C HIS A 452 35.21 56.56 36.66
N TYR A 453 36.36 55.92 36.48
CA TYR A 453 37.35 55.77 37.55
C TYR A 453 38.10 57.07 37.87
N TYR A 454 38.46 57.86 36.86
CA TYR A 454 39.10 59.17 37.05
C TYR A 454 38.21 60.14 37.84
N TYR A 455 36.92 60.27 37.49
CA TYR A 455 36.00 61.17 38.19
C TYR A 455 35.40 60.59 39.49
N SER A 456 35.50 59.28 39.76
CA SER A 456 34.99 58.67 41.02
C SER A 456 35.99 58.67 42.18
N ASN A 457 37.23 59.10 41.95
CA ASN A 457 38.19 59.49 43.00
C ASN A 457 38.55 58.35 43.99
N GLN A 458 38.73 57.13 43.47
CA GLN A 458 39.18 55.93 44.22
C GLN A 458 40.55 55.44 43.71
N SER A 459 41.42 55.01 44.65
CA SER A 459 42.87 54.79 44.45
C SER A 459 43.23 53.95 43.20
N HIS A 460 43.85 54.59 42.21
CA HIS A 460 43.93 54.13 40.81
C HIS A 460 44.97 53.04 40.49
N GLN A 461 45.08 51.95 41.27
CA GLN A 461 46.17 50.96 41.08
C GLN A 461 45.86 49.46 41.19
N HIS A 462 44.62 48.99 41.44
CA HIS A 462 44.37 47.54 41.57
C HIS A 462 43.10 46.99 40.91
N ASP A 463 42.04 47.78 40.75
CA ASP A 463 40.77 47.24 40.23
C ASP A 463 40.81 46.98 38.71
N VAL A 464 41.47 47.84 37.93
CA VAL A 464 41.61 47.68 36.46
C VAL A 464 42.43 46.43 36.10
N GLU A 465 43.38 46.04 36.94
CA GLU A 465 44.24 44.86 36.77
C GLU A 465 43.49 43.56 37.08
N THR A 466 42.54 43.59 38.03
CA THR A 466 41.91 42.41 38.61
C THR A 466 40.46 42.18 38.15
N MET A 467 39.81 43.19 37.58
CA MET A 467 38.46 43.10 37.04
C MET A 467 38.37 42.10 35.88
N ARG A 468 37.44 41.15 35.99
CA ARG A 468 37.18 40.11 34.98
C ARG A 468 36.05 40.48 34.05
N LEU A 469 36.19 40.09 32.78
CA LEU A 469 35.25 40.35 31.69
C LEU A 469 33.91 39.59 31.83
N SER A 470 33.78 38.68 32.80
CA SER A 470 32.66 37.74 32.98
C SER A 470 31.29 38.35 33.35
N HIS A 471 31.14 39.68 33.34
CA HIS A 471 29.88 40.37 33.67
C HIS A 471 29.25 41.13 32.47
N LEU A 472 29.88 41.10 31.29
CA LEU A 472 29.38 41.73 30.06
C LEU A 472 29.65 40.79 28.87
N THR A 473 28.65 40.53 28.02
CA THR A 473 28.74 39.55 26.92
C THR A 473 27.86 39.94 25.73
N ASP A 474 28.22 39.71 24.46
CA ASP A 474 29.54 39.56 23.80
C ASP A 474 29.39 39.97 22.30
N GLN A 475 30.52 40.17 21.61
CA GLN A 475 30.76 39.99 20.17
C GLN A 475 30.00 40.77 19.07
N ILE A 476 30.79 41.24 18.09
CA ILE A 476 30.97 40.54 16.81
C ILE A 476 32.45 40.61 16.38
N LYS A 477 33.00 39.46 15.99
CA LYS A 477 34.29 39.18 15.30
C LYS A 477 35.31 40.30 15.06
N GLN A 478 36.56 40.06 15.50
CA GLN A 478 37.76 40.25 14.67
C GLN A 478 38.92 39.34 15.14
N ASN A 479 40.07 39.35 14.46
CA ASN A 479 41.02 38.22 14.34
C ASN A 479 41.84 37.80 15.59
N TYR A 480 41.56 38.32 16.78
CA TYR A 480 42.39 38.11 17.97
C TYR A 480 41.54 37.79 19.21
N PRO A 481 40.98 36.57 19.32
CA PRO A 481 40.05 36.21 20.38
C PRO A 481 40.72 36.06 21.76
N ILE A 482 40.00 36.46 22.81
CA ILE A 482 40.42 36.32 24.21
C ILE A 482 39.40 35.51 25.02
N HIS A 483 39.84 34.81 26.07
CA HIS A 483 38.93 34.04 26.92
C HIS A 483 38.25 34.94 27.98
N PRO A 484 36.97 34.76 28.33
CA PRO A 484 36.26 35.58 29.35
C PRO A 484 36.88 35.62 30.77
N MET A 485 37.93 34.84 31.02
CA MET A 485 38.66 34.77 32.30
C MET A 485 40.01 35.52 32.29
N THR A 486 40.41 36.05 31.13
CA THR A 486 41.58 36.91 30.93
C THR A 486 41.37 38.28 31.57
N THR A 487 42.44 39.00 31.93
CA THR A 487 42.34 40.32 32.58
C THR A 487 41.95 41.42 31.58
N LEU A 488 41.43 42.55 32.08
CA LEU A 488 41.19 43.74 31.26
C LEU A 488 42.49 44.29 30.65
N TYR A 489 43.60 44.18 31.39
CA TYR A 489 44.94 44.58 30.96
C TYR A 489 45.44 43.77 29.76
N ASP A 490 45.38 42.43 29.83
CA ASP A 490 45.77 41.55 28.72
C ASP A 490 44.98 41.86 27.44
N ALA A 491 43.68 42.18 27.57
CA ALA A 491 42.84 42.60 26.46
C ALA A 491 43.29 43.93 25.85
N ALA A 492 43.61 44.93 26.67
CA ALA A 492 44.15 46.22 26.19
C ALA A 492 45.52 46.05 25.50
N VAL A 493 46.41 45.21 26.03
CA VAL A 493 47.69 44.84 25.42
C VAL A 493 47.47 44.15 24.06
N LEU A 494 46.47 43.26 23.95
CA LEU A 494 46.16 42.60 22.68
C LEU A 494 45.58 43.58 21.65
N MET A 495 44.68 44.51 22.02
CA MET A 495 44.20 45.56 21.12
C MET A 495 45.35 46.45 20.62
N SER A 496 46.24 46.89 21.53
CA SER A 496 47.42 47.70 21.21
C SER A 496 48.41 47.00 20.27
N THR A 497 48.79 45.74 20.58
CA THR A 497 49.75 44.98 19.76
C THR A 497 49.24 44.67 18.35
N THR A 498 47.93 44.47 18.20
CA THR A 498 47.31 44.03 16.95
C THR A 498 46.74 45.18 16.11
N ARG A 499 46.68 46.39 16.69
CA ARG A 499 45.93 47.56 16.16
C ARG A 499 44.44 47.27 15.94
N ALA A 500 43.87 46.31 16.65
CA ALA A 500 42.46 45.93 16.52
C ALA A 500 41.57 46.86 17.36
N HIS A 501 40.68 47.62 16.70
CA HIS A 501 39.69 48.48 17.37
C HIS A 501 38.55 47.70 18.06
N ARG A 502 38.47 46.37 17.86
CA ARG A 502 37.49 45.46 18.48
C ARG A 502 38.12 44.07 18.68
N ILE A 503 37.84 43.43 19.82
CA ILE A 503 38.27 42.05 20.12
C ILE A 503 37.06 41.24 20.58
N PRO A 504 36.85 40.01 20.05
CA PRO A 504 35.78 39.12 20.48
C PRO A 504 36.22 38.27 21.69
N LEU A 505 35.27 37.91 22.56
CA LEU A 505 35.50 36.88 23.56
C LEU A 505 35.22 35.48 22.98
N MET A 506 35.86 34.45 23.54
CA MET A 506 35.70 33.06 23.11
C MET A 506 35.69 32.08 24.28
N ASP A 507 34.68 31.20 24.28
CA ASP A 507 34.68 29.95 25.05
C ASP A 507 35.46 28.84 24.31
N THR A 508 35.80 27.80 25.06
CA THR A 508 36.57 26.60 24.71
C THR A 508 36.21 25.90 23.39
N ASN A 509 34.99 26.09 22.86
CA ASN A 509 34.49 25.47 21.62
C ASN A 509 34.81 26.23 20.31
N LYS A 510 35.37 27.45 20.38
CA LYS A 510 36.01 28.18 19.24
C LYS A 510 35.14 28.57 18.02
N GLU A 511 33.82 28.77 18.16
CA GLU A 511 32.95 29.20 17.05
C GLU A 511 32.90 30.73 16.82
N ILE A 512 32.51 31.14 15.60
CA ILE A 512 32.68 32.50 15.06
C ILE A 512 31.45 32.93 14.22
N VAL A 513 30.54 33.76 14.76
CA VAL A 513 29.13 33.96 14.28
C VAL A 513 28.94 34.75 12.95
N SER A 514 28.59 36.06 12.95
CA SER A 514 28.26 36.82 11.70
C SER A 514 28.75 38.29 11.66
N VAL A 515 28.42 39.03 10.58
CA VAL A 515 28.74 40.45 10.22
C VAL A 515 27.60 40.92 9.27
N MET A 516 27.03 42.15 9.23
CA MET A 516 27.49 43.52 8.85
C MET A 516 26.29 44.51 9.13
N THR A 517 26.18 45.84 8.90
CA THR A 517 26.89 46.94 8.16
C THR A 517 26.42 48.32 8.71
N GLN A 518 27.24 49.39 8.66
CA GLN A 518 26.76 50.76 8.38
C GLN A 518 27.88 51.65 7.80
N LEU A 519 27.70 52.18 6.58
CA LEU A 519 28.69 53.02 5.89
C LEU A 519 28.29 54.51 5.93
N SER A 520 28.90 55.24 6.87
CA SER A 520 28.97 56.71 6.88
C SER A 520 30.40 57.12 7.29
N ILE A 521 31.36 56.90 6.39
CA ILE A 521 32.78 57.18 6.67
C ILE A 521 33.03 58.68 6.49
N GLY A 522 33.07 59.43 7.59
CA GLY A 522 33.44 60.85 7.62
C GLY A 522 32.36 61.77 8.18
N VAL A 523 32.79 62.83 8.87
CA VAL A 523 31.93 63.94 9.28
C VAL A 523 31.89 64.97 8.15
N TYR A 524 30.76 65.07 7.46
CA TYR A 524 30.56 66.01 6.34
C TYR A 524 29.60 67.14 6.73
N GLY A 525 29.96 67.88 7.79
CA GLY A 525 29.22 69.02 8.31
C GLY A 525 30.14 70.10 8.87
N GLU A 526 29.61 71.31 9.08
CA GLU A 526 30.37 72.53 9.41
C GLU A 526 30.86 72.61 10.88
N ALA A 527 31.66 71.63 11.31
CA ALA A 527 32.66 71.76 12.38
C ALA A 527 33.46 70.45 12.53
N VAL A 528 34.71 70.42 12.07
CA VAL A 528 35.67 69.39 12.52
C VAL A 528 36.20 69.84 13.87
N THR A 529 35.97 69.06 14.93
CA THR A 529 36.53 69.35 16.25
C THR A 529 38.04 69.09 16.27
N THR A 530 38.80 70.10 16.66
CA THR A 530 40.27 70.06 16.80
C THR A 530 40.67 70.27 18.26
N ALA A 531 41.95 70.04 18.55
CA ALA A 531 42.60 70.37 19.82
C ALA A 531 43.98 70.98 19.56
N THR A 532 44.64 71.54 20.57
CA THR A 532 46.01 72.08 20.44
C THR A 532 47.02 71.18 21.16
N MET A 533 48.31 71.45 20.98
CA MET A 533 49.39 70.72 21.67
C MET A 533 49.33 70.86 23.20
N GLN A 534 48.59 71.85 23.70
CA GLN A 534 48.40 72.20 25.11
C GLN A 534 47.16 71.53 25.73
N THR A 535 46.21 71.04 24.93
CA THR A 535 45.00 70.35 25.42
C THR A 535 45.39 69.10 26.23
N PRO A 536 44.86 68.91 27.46
CA PRO A 536 45.09 67.69 28.25
C PRO A 536 44.57 66.43 27.55
N VAL A 537 45.24 65.29 27.74
CA VAL A 537 44.80 64.01 27.16
C VAL A 537 43.39 63.62 27.61
N ILE A 538 43.04 63.87 28.89
CA ILE A 538 41.71 63.59 29.45
C ILE A 538 40.59 64.39 28.74
N GLU A 539 40.88 65.61 28.24
CA GLU A 539 39.92 66.39 27.46
C GLU A 539 39.70 65.79 26.07
N ILE A 540 40.75 65.30 25.38
CA ILE A 540 40.57 64.59 24.11
C ILE A 540 39.82 63.26 24.30
N ILE A 541 40.07 62.55 25.41
CA ILE A 541 39.29 61.37 25.81
C ILE A 541 37.80 61.74 26.03
N ALA A 542 37.51 62.91 26.60
CA ALA A 542 36.15 63.43 26.70
C ALA A 542 35.53 63.78 25.32
N LEU A 543 36.31 64.30 24.37
CA LEU A 543 35.86 64.55 23.00
C LEU A 543 35.53 63.25 22.24
N PHE A 544 36.35 62.21 22.36
CA PHE A 544 36.08 60.89 21.77
C PHE A 544 34.72 60.34 22.23
N ALA A 545 34.45 60.37 23.54
CA ALA A 545 33.16 59.93 24.10
C ALA A 545 31.98 60.81 23.67
N LYS A 546 32.12 62.14 23.84
CA LYS A 546 31.03 63.11 23.65
C LYS A 546 30.58 63.24 22.19
N LEU A 547 31.51 63.09 21.25
CA LEU A 547 31.26 63.29 19.82
C LEU A 547 31.25 61.97 19.03
N ASN A 548 31.54 60.83 19.67
CA ASN A 548 31.65 59.51 19.06
C ASN A 548 32.66 59.48 17.87
N ILE A 549 33.80 60.16 18.05
CA ILE A 549 34.88 60.28 17.06
C ILE A 549 36.10 59.45 17.48
N SER A 550 36.79 58.84 16.51
CA SER A 550 37.91 57.93 16.76
C SER A 550 39.30 58.61 16.76
N ALA A 551 39.37 59.88 16.37
CA ALA A 551 40.58 60.69 16.30
C ALA A 551 40.22 62.19 16.34
N VAL A 552 41.15 63.01 16.85
CA VAL A 552 41.06 64.49 16.89
C VAL A 552 42.31 65.08 16.21
N PRO A 553 42.16 65.93 15.18
CA PRO A 553 43.29 66.67 14.62
C PRO A 553 43.84 67.67 15.63
N ILE A 554 45.17 67.67 15.79
CA ILE A 554 45.90 68.61 16.62
C ILE A 554 46.39 69.73 15.72
N VAL A 555 45.98 70.97 16.01
CA VAL A 555 46.28 72.16 15.20
C VAL A 555 47.18 73.15 15.93
N ASP A 556 47.77 74.08 15.17
CA ASP A 556 48.33 75.33 15.68
C ASP A 556 47.24 76.42 15.85
N ASP A 557 47.65 77.58 16.35
CA ASP A 557 46.77 78.75 16.56
C ASP A 557 46.26 79.37 15.23
N GLU A 558 46.79 78.94 14.08
CA GLU A 558 46.42 79.39 12.73
C GLU A 558 45.46 78.40 12.03
N GLY A 559 45.23 77.22 12.64
CA GLY A 559 44.34 76.17 12.15
C GLY A 559 45.01 75.08 11.30
N THR A 560 46.34 75.10 11.16
CA THR A 560 47.10 74.09 10.42
C THR A 560 47.24 72.82 11.25
N VAL A 561 47.01 71.65 10.65
CA VAL A 561 47.12 70.35 11.35
C VAL A 561 48.58 69.97 11.55
N TYR A 562 49.06 70.00 12.79
CA TYR A 562 50.36 69.45 13.20
C TYR A 562 50.38 67.92 13.23
N ASN A 563 49.31 67.31 13.75
CA ASN A 563 49.26 65.87 14.02
C ASN A 563 47.80 65.40 14.20
N MET A 564 47.61 64.12 14.50
CA MET A 564 46.31 63.55 14.86
C MET A 564 46.50 62.68 16.10
N TYR A 565 45.75 62.95 17.16
CA TYR A 565 45.69 62.09 18.35
C TYR A 565 44.52 61.13 18.20
N ASP A 566 44.76 59.83 18.33
CA ASP A 566 43.77 58.80 18.03
C ASP A 566 43.48 57.87 19.21
N THR A 567 42.39 57.10 19.08
CA THR A 567 41.92 56.18 20.13
C THR A 567 42.90 55.03 20.43
N ILE A 568 43.93 54.78 19.61
CA ILE A 568 45.01 53.82 19.88
C ILE A 568 46.11 54.45 20.75
N ASP A 569 46.28 55.78 20.73
CA ASP A 569 47.21 56.47 21.62
C ASP A 569 46.79 56.38 23.08
N VAL A 570 45.49 56.46 23.35
CA VAL A 570 44.91 56.21 24.69
C VAL A 570 45.24 54.79 25.16
N MET A 571 45.02 53.78 24.32
CA MET A 571 45.38 52.39 24.61
C MET A 571 46.90 52.20 24.81
N SER A 572 47.73 53.06 24.21
CA SER A 572 49.19 53.04 24.35
C SER A 572 49.67 53.66 25.67
N LEU A 573 48.93 54.63 26.24
CA LEU A 573 49.16 55.14 27.59
C LEU A 573 48.76 54.12 28.66
N VAL A 574 47.56 53.51 28.53
CA VAL A 574 47.07 52.42 29.38
C VAL A 574 48.08 51.27 29.43
N ARG A 575 48.53 50.81 28.26
CA ARG A 575 49.58 49.80 28.12
C ARG A 575 50.92 50.18 28.78
N SER A 576 51.22 51.47 28.88
CA SER A 576 52.49 51.95 29.46
C SER A 576 52.45 52.06 30.99
N GLU A 577 51.36 51.66 31.64
CA GLU A 577 51.10 51.87 33.09
C GLU A 577 51.10 53.36 33.52
N ARG A 578 51.10 54.28 32.55
CA ARG A 578 51.25 55.74 32.73
C ARG A 578 49.89 56.44 32.82
N TYR A 579 49.08 56.03 33.78
CA TYR A 579 47.77 56.64 34.07
C TYR A 579 47.88 58.08 34.60
N SER A 580 49.05 58.47 35.13
CA SER A 580 49.41 59.86 35.45
C SER A 580 49.43 60.79 34.24
N ASP A 581 49.64 60.26 33.04
CA ASP A 581 49.89 61.06 31.84
C ASP A 581 48.58 61.56 31.20
N LEU A 582 47.42 61.24 31.78
CA LEU A 582 46.10 61.71 31.35
C LEU A 582 45.91 63.22 31.55
N ASP A 583 46.59 63.80 32.54
CA ASP A 583 46.56 65.24 32.84
C ASP A 583 47.61 66.03 32.03
N LEU A 584 48.52 65.33 31.33
CA LEU A 584 49.57 65.98 30.55
C LEU A 584 49.01 66.56 29.24
N PRO A 585 49.65 67.62 28.71
CA PRO A 585 49.39 68.09 27.37
C PRO A 585 49.59 66.99 26.32
N VAL A 586 48.67 66.91 25.36
CA VAL A 586 48.73 65.96 24.23
C VAL A 586 50.02 66.06 23.44
N GLY A 587 50.61 67.26 23.33
CA GLY A 587 51.91 67.48 22.74
C GLY A 587 53.09 66.81 23.47
N GLU A 588 52.91 66.31 24.69
CA GLU A 588 53.89 65.49 25.42
C GLU A 588 53.57 64.00 25.29
N ALA A 589 52.30 63.63 25.41
CA ALA A 589 51.84 62.26 25.16
C ALA A 589 52.29 61.76 23.76
N LEU A 590 52.13 62.59 22.72
CA LEU A 590 52.59 62.33 21.35
C LEU A 590 54.11 62.13 21.22
N LYS A 591 54.93 62.80 22.04
CA LYS A 591 56.39 62.58 22.07
C LYS A 591 56.75 61.21 22.66
N SER A 592 55.89 60.66 23.53
CA SER A 592 56.05 59.32 24.12
C SER A 592 55.51 58.18 23.23
N ARG A 593 54.94 58.48 22.05
CA ARG A 593 54.37 57.51 21.11
C ARG A 593 55.44 56.48 20.68
N PRO A 594 55.23 55.16 20.88
CA PRO A 594 56.23 54.15 20.53
C PRO A 594 56.58 54.18 19.03
N LYS A 595 57.87 54.08 18.68
CA LYS A 595 58.34 54.16 17.28
C LYS A 595 57.71 53.13 16.32
N VAL A 596 57.10 52.06 16.84
CA VAL A 596 56.37 51.03 16.06
C VAL A 596 54.93 51.46 15.71
N CYS A 597 54.39 52.50 16.37
CA CYS A 597 53.07 53.07 16.06
C CYS A 597 53.13 54.25 15.08
N ALA A 598 54.31 54.87 14.89
CA ALA A 598 54.52 56.05 14.04
C ALA A 598 54.39 55.82 12.51
N SER A 599 53.81 54.70 12.08
CA SER A 599 53.71 54.31 10.66
C SER A 599 52.31 54.45 10.05
N SER A 600 51.40 55.16 10.72
CA SER A 600 50.04 55.42 10.21
C SER A 600 49.60 56.86 10.48
N THR A 601 49.18 57.53 9.40
CA THR A 601 48.73 58.93 9.29
C THR A 601 49.87 59.97 9.33
N PHE A 602 50.02 60.71 8.21
CA PHE A 602 50.96 61.82 7.95
C PHE A 602 52.44 61.63 8.33
N GLN A 603 53.19 60.99 7.42
CA GLN A 603 54.64 61.20 7.29
C GLN A 603 55.03 61.68 5.87
N ALA A 604 54.16 62.49 5.26
CA ALA A 604 54.30 62.93 3.87
C ALA A 604 53.75 64.36 3.65
N PHE A 605 54.45 65.37 4.20
CA PHE A 605 54.51 66.75 3.67
C PHE A 605 55.70 67.49 4.29
N ALA A 606 56.92 67.06 3.91
CA ALA A 606 58.17 67.63 4.44
C ALA A 606 59.32 67.51 3.41
N LEU A 607 59.19 68.18 2.26
CA LEU A 607 60.34 68.57 1.43
C LEU A 607 60.17 70.02 0.93
N ALA A 608 61.23 70.77 1.17
CA ALA A 608 61.50 72.18 0.84
C ALA A 608 61.48 72.49 -0.68
N PRO A 609 61.49 73.77 -1.12
CA PRO A 609 61.75 75.00 -0.35
C PRO A 609 60.55 75.95 -0.15
#